data_AF-A0A5J4KTJ8-F1
#
_entry.id   AF-A0A5J4KTJ8-F1
#
_cell.length_a   1.000
_cell.length_b   1.000
_cell.length_c   1.000
_cell.angle_alpha   90.00
_cell.angle_beta   90.00
_cell.angle_gamma   90.00
#
_symmetry.space_group_name_H-M   'P 1'
#
loop_
_entity.id
_entity.type
_entity.pdbx_description
1 polymer ?
#
loop_
_entity_poly.entity_id
_entity_poly.type
_entity_poly.pdbx_seq_one_letter_code
_entity_poly.pdbx_strand_id
1 'polypeptide(L)'
;MAFHDSAWIRFLRQYGPVPTNDNMYDEFIQKAARSKKMRPVSFTAEYLDELIDNFKSDTPISVILTGTAGDGKTYYCRQIWMELGGTEDAWIQKSKIRTLRLSANRNLIVIKDLSEFSAEEAQTVLPQIAACIDRQNTEQVYLIAANDGQLMEKWRDITATPQIIKVRQHIENLLVNEQKELPDFSLRLYNLSRLPIRRVFPRILDAVLTHEGWQTCDQCPFRKPTDSTQQCPIWENKERLQNDTTTRERILQLLELCELNNVHIPVRQLLLLVSNMLLGHPNTKDHLMTCKDVVQIIDNGDTAQGSLYRNIFGENLGKRRRQSTEVFVALNRFGIGNETNSSVDSMLIFGQDDPTQKENYQRFVLSDTYYGADHSFQSQQNAYLEGTTADNGEKFLSMLRAQRQRLFFTLTTAAAAETKLWSLTVFQYAGEYLEIIEKLRQSGKITSKQSLTRLVQGLNRIFTGLLAHETERLVLATSGSHSQARVCHVLEEYVSVSKKAGTYVNLEIDHNDRPLLIVSLGKDAGLQVSLRLQLTRFEFLCRVAEGALPSSFSRECYEDILSFKTNLLRQLDYRRKLDDDDSDGELKLNMIYLDNDGDIKESSLEVQFS
;
A
#
# COMPACT_ATOMS: atom_id res chain seq x y z
N MET A 1 19.89 -40.82 3.99
CA MET A 1 19.78 -39.96 5.19
C MET A 1 18.33 -39.93 5.65
N ALA A 2 18.07 -39.99 6.95
CA ALA A 2 16.71 -39.95 7.47
C ALA A 2 16.06 -38.59 7.13
N PHE A 3 14.90 -38.65 6.51
CA PHE A 3 14.14 -37.49 6.08
C PHE A 3 13.55 -36.74 7.28
N HIS A 4 13.88 -35.45 7.44
CA HIS A 4 13.31 -34.63 8.52
C HIS A 4 12.03 -33.92 8.04
N ASP A 5 10.88 -34.29 8.60
CA ASP A 5 9.59 -33.67 8.29
C ASP A 5 9.19 -32.61 9.34
N SER A 6 9.43 -31.34 9.06
CA SER A 6 9.02 -30.26 9.98
C SER A 6 7.50 -30.06 9.98
N ALA A 7 6.87 -30.26 11.15
CA ALA A 7 5.46 -29.94 11.36
C ALA A 7 5.18 -28.45 11.11
N TRP A 8 6.13 -27.58 11.48
CA TRP A 8 6.05 -26.13 11.27
C TRP A 8 5.94 -25.78 9.80
N ILE A 9 6.79 -26.32 8.94
CA ILE A 9 6.72 -26.07 7.49
C ILE A 9 5.36 -26.50 6.93
N ARG A 10 4.82 -27.66 7.36
CA ARG A 10 3.48 -28.11 6.97
C ARG A 10 2.34 -27.22 7.48
N PHE A 11 2.54 -26.49 8.58
CA PHE A 11 1.56 -25.53 9.10
C PHE A 11 1.69 -24.16 8.43
N LEU A 12 2.91 -23.69 8.20
CA LEU A 12 3.16 -22.45 7.48
C LEU A 12 2.53 -22.47 6.07
N ARG A 13 2.57 -23.62 5.37
CA ARG A 13 1.88 -23.81 4.06
C ARG A 13 0.38 -23.49 4.10
N GLN A 14 -0.29 -23.58 5.26
CA GLN A 14 -1.72 -23.27 5.38
C GLN A 14 -2.01 -21.77 5.28
N TYR A 15 -1.01 -20.92 5.55
CA TYR A 15 -1.11 -19.49 5.30
C TYR A 15 -0.85 -19.13 3.83
N GLY A 16 -0.22 -20.01 3.05
CA GLY A 16 0.11 -19.76 1.64
C GLY A 16 -1.10 -19.85 0.69
N PRO A 17 -0.90 -19.55 -0.61
CA PRO A 17 -1.94 -19.58 -1.64
C PRO A 17 -2.33 -21.01 -2.05
N VAL A 18 -2.89 -21.78 -1.12
CA VAL A 18 -3.39 -23.15 -1.33
C VAL A 18 -4.88 -23.14 -1.71
N PRO A 19 -5.35 -24.09 -2.55
CA PRO A 19 -6.70 -24.06 -3.14
C PRO A 19 -7.88 -24.28 -2.17
N THR A 20 -7.63 -24.37 -0.86
CA THR A 20 -8.67 -24.55 0.16
C THR A 20 -9.09 -23.19 0.70
N ASN A 21 -10.29 -22.73 0.29
CA ASN A 21 -10.84 -21.39 0.57
C ASN A 21 -10.88 -21.01 2.06
N ASP A 22 -10.90 -22.00 2.96
CA ASP A 22 -11.13 -21.77 4.39
C ASP A 22 -9.86 -21.71 5.25
N ASN A 23 -8.67 -21.95 4.68
CA ASN A 23 -7.48 -22.24 5.47
C ASN A 23 -6.95 -21.07 6.32
N MET A 24 -7.37 -19.84 6.04
CA MET A 24 -6.89 -18.63 6.70
C MET A 24 -7.96 -17.91 7.53
N TYR A 25 -9.12 -18.53 7.77
CA TYR A 25 -10.04 -18.04 8.79
C TYR A 25 -9.47 -18.36 10.17
N ASP A 26 -9.67 -17.44 11.11
CA ASP A 26 -9.16 -17.55 12.47
C ASP A 26 -9.59 -18.87 13.13
N GLU A 27 -10.81 -19.34 12.88
CA GLU A 27 -11.31 -20.63 13.37
C GLU A 27 -10.56 -21.84 12.80
N PHE A 28 -10.24 -21.82 11.50
CA PHE A 28 -9.50 -22.90 10.86
C PHE A 28 -8.05 -22.94 11.33
N ILE A 29 -7.41 -21.76 11.45
CA ILE A 29 -6.04 -21.64 11.96
C ILE A 29 -5.96 -22.22 13.38
N GLN A 30 -6.91 -21.90 14.25
CA GLN A 30 -6.96 -22.47 15.60
C GLN A 30 -7.17 -23.99 15.58
N LYS A 31 -8.08 -24.49 14.76
CA LYS A 31 -8.31 -25.94 14.62
C LYS A 31 -7.06 -26.66 14.12
N ALA A 32 -6.37 -26.09 13.13
CA ALA A 32 -5.13 -26.62 12.59
C ALA A 32 -3.98 -26.57 13.62
N ALA A 33 -3.86 -25.48 14.36
CA ALA A 33 -2.90 -25.31 15.45
C ALA A 33 -3.10 -26.38 16.55
N ARG A 34 -4.34 -26.60 16.99
CA ARG A 34 -4.69 -27.66 17.97
C ARG A 34 -4.34 -29.05 17.47
N SER A 35 -4.77 -29.40 16.26
CA SER A 35 -4.51 -30.74 15.69
C SER A 35 -3.03 -31.05 15.52
N LYS A 36 -2.19 -30.04 15.26
CA LYS A 36 -0.75 -30.19 15.09
C LYS A 36 0.08 -29.81 16.34
N LYS A 37 -0.57 -29.50 17.47
CA LYS A 37 0.07 -29.05 18.72
C LYS A 37 1.09 -27.91 18.50
N MET A 38 0.74 -26.95 17.65
CA MET A 38 1.56 -25.77 17.39
C MET A 38 0.84 -24.51 17.80
N ARG A 39 1.61 -23.49 18.17
CA ARG A 39 1.08 -22.14 18.37
C ARG A 39 0.82 -21.49 17.01
N PRO A 40 -0.33 -20.82 16.80
CA PRO A 40 -0.54 -19.96 15.65
C PRO A 40 0.47 -18.81 15.63
N VAL A 41 0.70 -18.24 14.44
CA VAL A 41 1.42 -16.97 14.33
C VAL A 41 0.66 -15.90 15.11
N SER A 42 1.32 -15.28 16.08
CA SER A 42 0.78 -14.22 16.91
C SER A 42 1.74 -13.03 16.89
N PHE A 43 1.20 -11.83 16.77
CA PHE A 43 1.94 -10.58 16.74
C PHE A 43 1.17 -9.51 17.51
N THR A 44 1.88 -8.48 17.98
CA THR A 44 1.28 -7.37 18.72
C THR A 44 0.33 -6.59 17.81
N ALA A 45 -0.95 -6.68 18.11
CA ALA A 45 -2.02 -6.01 17.38
C ALA A 45 -2.09 -4.51 17.77
N GLU A 46 -2.17 -3.63 16.78
CA GLU A 46 -2.28 -2.18 17.00
C GLU A 46 -3.62 -1.84 17.65
N TYR A 47 -3.67 -0.90 18.59
CA TYR A 47 -4.87 -0.53 19.35
C TYR A 47 -5.44 -1.61 20.28
N LEU A 48 -4.89 -2.84 20.32
CA LEU A 48 -5.45 -3.90 21.17
C LEU A 48 -5.45 -3.52 22.65
N ASP A 49 -4.33 -3.00 23.15
CA ASP A 49 -4.22 -2.57 24.56
C ASP A 49 -5.19 -1.41 24.86
N GLU A 50 -5.26 -0.41 23.97
CA GLU A 50 -6.21 0.72 24.08
C GLU A 50 -7.67 0.24 24.14
N LEU A 51 -8.02 -0.76 23.34
CA LEU A 51 -9.35 -1.36 23.32
C LEU A 51 -9.66 -2.14 24.60
N ILE A 52 -8.69 -2.89 25.12
CA ILE A 52 -8.81 -3.62 26.38
C ILE A 52 -8.98 -2.62 27.54
N ASP A 53 -8.16 -1.57 27.58
CA ASP A 53 -8.20 -0.52 28.59
C ASP A 53 -9.55 0.20 28.61
N ASN A 54 -10.12 0.47 27.43
CA ASN A 54 -11.48 1.01 27.35
C ASN A 54 -12.50 0.13 28.08
N PHE A 55 -12.50 -1.18 27.86
CA PHE A 55 -13.46 -2.09 28.49
C PHE A 55 -13.15 -2.39 29.96
N LYS A 56 -11.91 -2.20 30.41
CA LYS A 56 -11.52 -2.28 31.83
C LYS A 56 -11.81 -1.00 32.62
N SER A 57 -11.98 0.14 31.93
CA SER A 57 -12.26 1.43 32.55
C SER A 57 -13.60 1.47 33.30
N ASP A 58 -13.74 2.42 34.22
CA ASP A 58 -14.98 2.63 34.99
C ASP A 58 -16.15 3.11 34.12
N THR A 59 -15.85 3.74 32.98
CA THR A 59 -16.83 4.30 32.05
C THR A 59 -16.58 3.77 30.63
N PRO A 60 -16.79 2.46 30.38
CA PRO A 60 -16.47 1.87 29.08
C PRO A 60 -17.43 2.39 28.02
N ILE A 61 -16.91 2.65 26.82
CA ILE A 61 -17.72 3.06 25.67
C ILE A 61 -17.79 1.96 24.61
N SER A 62 -18.85 1.99 23.80
CA SER A 62 -19.05 0.99 22.76
C SER A 62 -18.01 1.16 21.66
N VAL A 63 -17.59 0.04 21.07
CA VAL A 63 -16.58 -0.01 20.02
C VAL A 63 -17.13 -0.72 18.78
N ILE A 64 -16.92 -0.11 17.62
CA ILE A 64 -17.11 -0.76 16.32
C ILE A 64 -15.73 -0.99 15.69
N LEU A 65 -15.40 -2.25 15.41
CA LEU A 65 -14.27 -2.66 14.59
C LEU A 65 -14.75 -2.88 13.16
N THR A 66 -14.30 -2.03 12.26
CA THR A 66 -14.61 -2.12 10.82
C THR A 66 -13.36 -2.43 9.99
N GLY A 67 -13.54 -2.72 8.72
CA GLY A 67 -12.47 -3.05 7.76
C GLY A 67 -12.92 -4.13 6.77
N THR A 68 -12.02 -4.62 5.94
CA THR A 68 -12.32 -5.62 4.92
C THR A 68 -12.15 -7.05 5.45
N ALA A 69 -12.55 -8.04 4.66
CA ALA A 69 -12.38 -9.44 5.00
C ALA A 69 -10.87 -9.77 5.09
N GLY A 70 -10.44 -10.32 6.23
CA GLY A 70 -9.04 -10.70 6.44
C GLY A 70 -8.18 -9.70 7.22
N ASP A 71 -8.73 -8.56 7.66
CA ASP A 71 -8.04 -7.59 8.52
C ASP A 71 -7.92 -8.01 10.00
N GLY A 72 -8.53 -9.14 10.36
CA GLY A 72 -8.41 -9.70 11.72
C GLY A 72 -9.45 -9.19 12.72
N LYS A 73 -10.57 -8.60 12.30
CA LYS A 73 -11.66 -8.18 13.21
C LYS A 73 -12.05 -9.26 14.23
N THR A 74 -12.29 -10.50 13.77
CA THR A 74 -12.60 -11.64 14.63
C THR A 74 -11.46 -11.99 15.59
N TYR A 75 -10.20 -11.82 15.17
CA TYR A 75 -9.03 -11.99 16.02
C TYR A 75 -9.02 -10.96 17.15
N TYR A 76 -9.27 -9.68 16.87
CA TYR A 76 -9.37 -8.63 17.91
C TYR A 76 -10.47 -8.95 18.90
N CYS A 77 -11.68 -9.30 18.43
CA CYS A 77 -12.78 -9.64 19.33
C CYS A 77 -12.45 -10.83 20.22
N ARG A 78 -11.74 -11.86 19.70
CA ARG A 78 -11.28 -12.98 20.52
C ARG A 78 -10.24 -12.55 21.56
N GLN A 79 -9.23 -11.79 21.17
CA GLN A 79 -8.18 -11.35 22.11
C GLN A 79 -8.78 -10.52 23.25
N ILE A 80 -9.65 -9.56 22.93
CA ILE A 80 -10.37 -8.76 23.93
C ILE A 80 -11.24 -9.66 24.82
N TRP A 81 -11.96 -10.63 24.25
CA TRP A 81 -12.76 -11.58 25.01
C TRP A 81 -11.93 -12.38 26.02
N MET A 82 -10.78 -12.91 25.60
CA MET A 82 -9.89 -13.70 26.46
C MET A 82 -9.26 -12.84 27.56
N GLU A 83 -8.78 -11.63 27.23
CA GLU A 83 -8.14 -10.71 28.18
C GLU A 83 -9.09 -10.13 29.23
N LEU A 84 -10.40 -10.12 28.95
CA LEU A 84 -11.43 -9.71 29.91
C LEU A 84 -11.95 -10.88 30.78
N GLY A 85 -11.40 -12.09 30.62
CA GLY A 85 -11.76 -13.28 31.41
C GLY A 85 -12.79 -14.20 30.77
N GLY A 86 -13.09 -14.01 29.48
CA GLY A 86 -13.86 -14.95 28.68
C GLY A 86 -13.10 -16.25 28.40
N THR A 87 -13.83 -17.35 28.19
CA THR A 87 -13.21 -18.66 27.87
C THR A 87 -13.23 -18.95 26.38
N GLU A 88 -12.22 -19.69 25.92
CA GLU A 88 -12.10 -20.11 24.52
C GLU A 88 -13.24 -21.05 24.10
N ASP A 89 -13.71 -21.91 25.01
CA ASP A 89 -14.85 -22.80 24.73
C ASP A 89 -16.14 -22.01 24.52
N ALA A 90 -16.37 -20.96 25.32
CA ALA A 90 -17.48 -20.06 25.11
C ALA A 90 -17.33 -19.31 23.78
N TRP A 91 -16.12 -18.95 23.38
CA TRP A 91 -15.88 -18.31 22.09
C TRP A 91 -16.29 -19.23 20.92
N ILE A 92 -15.89 -20.50 20.91
CA ILE A 92 -16.08 -21.42 19.77
C ILE A 92 -17.53 -21.87 19.55
N GLN A 93 -18.41 -21.72 20.55
CA GLN A 93 -19.82 -22.04 20.38
C GLN A 93 -20.45 -21.30 19.17
N LYS A 94 -21.56 -21.81 18.65
CA LYS A 94 -22.23 -21.23 17.46
C LYS A 94 -23.01 -19.93 17.68
N SER A 95 -23.05 -19.40 18.91
CA SER A 95 -23.76 -18.14 19.17
C SER A 95 -23.03 -16.95 18.53
N LYS A 96 -23.80 -16.13 17.80
CA LYS A 96 -23.34 -14.88 17.15
C LYS A 96 -23.04 -13.77 18.15
N ILE A 97 -23.68 -13.83 19.31
CA ILE A 97 -23.56 -12.85 20.41
C ILE A 97 -22.89 -13.53 21.61
N ARG A 98 -21.95 -12.82 22.24
CA ARG A 98 -21.35 -13.18 23.52
C ARG A 98 -21.60 -12.11 24.55
N THR A 99 -21.74 -12.51 25.80
CA THR A 99 -21.95 -11.59 26.91
C THR A 99 -20.98 -11.87 28.03
N LEU A 100 -20.36 -10.83 28.56
CA LEU A 100 -19.43 -10.88 29.68
C LEU A 100 -19.76 -9.76 30.66
N ARG A 101 -19.66 -10.03 31.97
CA ARG A 101 -19.81 -8.99 32.99
C ARG A 101 -18.45 -8.28 33.18
N LEU A 102 -18.43 -6.96 33.01
CA LEU A 102 -17.25 -6.12 33.22
C LEU A 102 -17.10 -5.72 34.69
N SER A 103 -15.89 -5.28 35.06
CA SER A 103 -15.53 -4.73 36.38
C SER A 103 -16.42 -3.54 36.78
N ALA A 104 -16.76 -2.67 35.82
CA ALA A 104 -17.67 -1.53 36.00
C ALA A 104 -19.16 -1.92 36.21
N ASN A 105 -19.45 -3.20 36.48
CA ASN A 105 -20.80 -3.72 36.66
C ASN A 105 -21.72 -3.49 35.43
N ARG A 106 -21.13 -3.48 34.23
CA ARG A 106 -21.83 -3.40 32.93
C ARG A 106 -21.69 -4.71 32.17
N ASN A 107 -22.62 -4.99 31.26
CA ASN A 107 -22.54 -6.16 30.38
C ASN A 107 -21.86 -5.78 29.06
N LEU A 108 -20.72 -6.37 28.75
CA LEU A 108 -20.11 -6.33 27.42
C LEU A 108 -20.82 -7.32 26.52
N ILE A 109 -21.33 -6.84 25.39
CA ILE A 109 -21.95 -7.64 24.35
C ILE A 109 -21.03 -7.63 23.12
N VAL A 110 -20.46 -8.79 22.79
CA VAL A 110 -19.57 -8.96 21.64
C VAL A 110 -20.35 -9.56 20.47
N ILE A 111 -20.36 -8.86 19.35
CA ILE A 111 -20.93 -9.29 18.06
C ILE A 111 -19.75 -9.61 17.14
N LYS A 112 -19.56 -10.90 16.85
CA LYS A 112 -18.38 -11.39 16.09
C LYS A 112 -18.37 -10.96 14.64
N ASP A 113 -19.54 -10.98 14.02
CA ASP A 113 -19.76 -10.59 12.65
C ASP A 113 -21.21 -10.14 12.49
N LEU A 114 -21.41 -8.84 12.33
CA LEU A 114 -22.74 -8.26 12.13
C LEU A 114 -23.39 -8.74 10.81
N SER A 115 -22.59 -9.18 9.83
CA SER A 115 -23.09 -9.60 8.54
C SER A 115 -23.91 -10.90 8.58
N GLU A 116 -23.65 -11.76 9.58
CA GLU A 116 -24.37 -13.02 9.78
C GLU A 116 -25.79 -12.82 10.33
N PHE A 117 -26.16 -11.60 10.73
CA PHE A 117 -27.47 -11.34 11.32
C PHE A 117 -28.56 -11.37 10.26
N SER A 118 -29.67 -12.06 10.55
CA SER A 118 -30.89 -11.97 9.76
C SER A 118 -31.52 -10.56 9.89
N ALA A 119 -32.46 -10.22 8.99
CA ALA A 119 -33.18 -8.96 9.08
C ALA A 119 -33.93 -8.81 10.41
N GLU A 120 -34.54 -9.89 10.90
CA GLU A 120 -35.26 -9.92 12.17
C GLU A 120 -34.32 -9.74 13.39
N GLU A 121 -33.16 -10.40 13.37
CA GLU A 121 -32.13 -10.24 14.40
C GLU A 121 -31.61 -8.79 14.44
N ALA A 122 -31.30 -8.22 13.27
CA ALA A 122 -30.84 -6.83 13.15
C ALA A 122 -31.90 -5.84 13.64
N GLN A 123 -33.17 -6.05 13.29
CA GLN A 123 -34.30 -5.22 13.73
C GLN A 123 -34.49 -5.23 15.26
N THR A 124 -34.04 -6.28 15.93
CA THR A 124 -34.13 -6.41 17.40
C THR A 124 -32.90 -5.83 18.10
N VAL A 125 -31.70 -6.09 17.57
CA VAL A 125 -30.43 -5.77 18.27
C VAL A 125 -29.93 -4.35 17.97
N LEU A 126 -30.06 -3.84 16.74
CA LEU A 126 -29.58 -2.50 16.38
C LEU A 126 -30.26 -1.36 17.16
N PRO A 127 -31.57 -1.41 17.48
CA PRO A 127 -32.17 -0.40 18.37
C PRO A 127 -31.56 -0.37 19.77
N GLN A 128 -31.16 -1.53 20.32
CA GLN A 128 -30.51 -1.61 21.64
C GLN A 128 -29.10 -1.00 21.61
N ILE A 129 -28.37 -1.25 20.51
CA ILE A 129 -27.07 -0.62 20.25
C ILE A 129 -27.23 0.90 20.12
N ALA A 130 -28.24 1.37 19.37
CA ALA A 130 -28.51 2.80 19.19
C ALA A 130 -28.80 3.49 20.53
N ALA A 131 -29.59 2.85 21.41
CA ALA A 131 -29.87 3.36 22.75
C ALA A 131 -28.60 3.47 23.62
N CYS A 132 -27.66 2.54 23.49
CA CYS A 132 -26.38 2.61 24.21
C CYS A 132 -25.45 3.69 23.66
N ILE A 133 -25.37 3.84 22.32
CA ILE A 133 -24.55 4.85 21.65
C ILE A 133 -25.05 6.27 21.96
N ASP A 134 -26.37 6.47 22.02
CA ASP A 134 -27.04 7.73 22.35
C ASP A 134 -27.21 7.95 23.88
N ARG A 135 -26.51 7.16 24.71
CA ARG A 135 -26.47 7.28 26.20
C ARG A 135 -27.80 7.09 26.93
N GLN A 136 -28.80 6.50 26.27
CA GLN A 136 -30.10 6.19 26.89
C GLN A 136 -30.08 4.88 27.69
N ASN A 137 -29.14 3.97 27.39
CA ASN A 137 -28.88 2.76 28.15
C ASN A 137 -27.41 2.70 28.56
N THR A 138 -27.15 2.63 29.87
CA THR A 138 -25.80 2.55 30.45
C THR A 138 -25.51 1.21 31.10
N GLU A 139 -26.41 0.23 31.05
CA GLU A 139 -26.17 -1.11 31.64
C GLU A 139 -25.32 -1.99 30.71
N GLN A 140 -25.33 -1.71 29.41
CA GLN A 140 -24.69 -2.51 28.38
C GLN A 140 -23.68 -1.70 27.59
N VAL A 141 -22.65 -2.37 27.07
CA VAL A 141 -21.65 -1.81 26.16
C VAL A 141 -21.37 -2.83 25.06
N TYR A 142 -21.11 -2.36 23.84
CA TYR A 142 -20.97 -3.25 22.69
C TYR A 142 -19.55 -3.26 22.12
N LEU A 143 -19.11 -4.44 21.68
CA LEU A 143 -17.97 -4.62 20.78
C LEU A 143 -18.49 -5.29 19.49
N ILE A 144 -18.48 -4.55 18.39
CA ILE A 144 -19.12 -4.99 17.14
C ILE A 144 -18.05 -5.10 16.06
N ALA A 145 -17.92 -6.28 15.45
CA ALA A 145 -17.13 -6.47 14.24
C ALA A 145 -18.05 -6.52 13.01
N ALA A 146 -17.75 -5.70 12.00
CA ALA A 146 -18.50 -5.65 10.75
C ALA A 146 -17.59 -5.25 9.58
N ASN A 147 -17.99 -5.54 8.34
CA ASN A 147 -17.37 -4.94 7.16
C ASN A 147 -17.98 -3.54 6.89
N ASP A 148 -17.21 -2.60 6.33
CA ASP A 148 -17.64 -1.21 6.16
C ASP A 148 -19.00 -1.07 5.45
N GLY A 149 -19.15 -1.74 4.29
CA GLY A 149 -20.39 -1.68 3.50
C GLY A 149 -21.58 -2.37 4.20
N GLN A 150 -21.34 -3.54 4.78
CA GLN A 150 -22.38 -4.34 5.45
C GLN A 150 -22.87 -3.70 6.74
N LEU A 151 -21.99 -2.99 7.45
CA LEU A 151 -22.38 -2.19 8.62
C LEU A 151 -23.47 -1.19 8.22
N MET A 152 -23.19 -0.35 7.24
CA MET A 152 -24.13 0.69 6.81
C MET A 152 -25.39 0.14 6.16
N GLU A 153 -25.30 -0.97 5.42
CA GLU A 153 -26.45 -1.69 4.86
C GLU A 153 -27.42 -2.13 5.96
N LYS A 154 -26.93 -2.80 7.01
CA LYS A 154 -27.78 -3.25 8.13
C LYS A 154 -28.47 -2.09 8.86
N TRP A 155 -27.78 -0.96 9.03
CA TRP A 155 -28.38 0.25 9.62
C TRP A 155 -29.40 0.94 8.70
N ARG A 156 -29.36 0.69 7.39
CA ARG A 156 -30.35 1.22 6.43
C ARG A 156 -31.61 0.35 6.35
N ASP A 157 -31.47 -0.96 6.51
CA ASP A 157 -32.57 -1.92 6.34
C ASP A 157 -33.55 -1.96 7.54
N ILE A 158 -33.11 -1.49 8.71
CA ILE A 158 -33.97 -1.45 9.89
C ILE A 158 -34.99 -0.31 9.84
N THR A 159 -36.13 -0.53 10.50
CA THR A 159 -37.20 0.47 10.64
C THR A 159 -36.65 1.78 11.19
N ALA A 160 -36.76 2.85 10.42
CA ALA A 160 -36.20 4.14 10.77
C ALA A 160 -36.98 4.80 11.91
N THR A 161 -36.32 5.00 13.04
CA THR A 161 -36.75 5.90 14.12
C THR A 161 -35.84 7.14 14.15
N PRO A 162 -36.26 8.27 14.75
CA PRO A 162 -35.40 9.45 14.85
C PRO A 162 -34.02 9.17 15.47
N GLN A 163 -33.97 8.29 16.48
CA GLN A 163 -32.73 7.85 17.10
C GLN A 163 -31.85 7.03 16.15
N ILE A 164 -32.43 6.07 15.43
CA ILE A 164 -31.71 5.25 14.45
C ILE A 164 -31.11 6.12 13.35
N ILE A 165 -31.88 7.08 12.83
CA ILE A 165 -31.40 8.01 11.80
C ILE A 165 -30.21 8.81 12.33
N LYS A 166 -30.32 9.33 13.56
CA LYS A 166 -29.25 10.09 14.22
C LYS A 166 -27.97 9.27 14.42
N VAL A 167 -28.07 8.07 14.97
CA VAL A 167 -26.91 7.17 15.17
C VAL A 167 -26.31 6.72 13.84
N ARG A 168 -27.14 6.43 12.83
CA ARG A 168 -26.67 6.06 11.48
C ARG A 168 -25.86 7.19 10.85
N GLN A 169 -26.37 8.42 10.85
CA GLN A 169 -25.65 9.59 10.34
C GLN A 169 -24.33 9.80 11.08
N HIS A 170 -24.32 9.52 12.39
CA HIS A 170 -23.11 9.61 13.18
C HIS A 170 -22.03 8.60 12.76
N ILE A 171 -22.41 7.33 12.60
CA ILE A 171 -21.49 6.27 12.13
C ILE A 171 -21.02 6.60 10.70
N GLU A 172 -21.90 7.10 9.83
CA GLU A 172 -21.55 7.54 8.48
C GLU A 172 -20.52 8.67 8.49
N ASN A 173 -20.71 9.68 9.34
CA ASN A 173 -19.75 10.77 9.51
C ASN A 173 -18.38 10.27 9.99
N LEU A 174 -18.33 9.34 10.95
CA LEU A 174 -17.07 8.73 11.41
C LEU A 174 -16.34 7.99 10.27
N LEU A 175 -17.07 7.22 9.45
CA LEU A 175 -16.52 6.47 8.32
C LEU A 175 -16.01 7.38 7.20
N VAL A 176 -16.80 8.40 6.83
CA VAL A 176 -16.51 9.34 5.73
C VAL A 176 -15.37 10.30 6.10
N ASN A 177 -15.40 10.85 7.32
CA ASN A 177 -14.38 11.79 7.78
C ASN A 177 -13.14 11.09 8.37
N GLU A 178 -13.14 9.76 8.39
CA GLU A 178 -12.04 8.94 8.91
C GLU A 178 -11.70 9.22 10.39
N GLN A 179 -12.71 9.55 11.19
CA GLN A 179 -12.57 9.88 12.62
C GLN A 179 -12.84 8.67 13.52
N LYS A 180 -12.15 8.61 14.67
CA LYS A 180 -12.33 7.52 15.65
C LYS A 180 -13.49 7.76 16.62
N GLU A 181 -13.72 9.00 17.00
CA GLU A 181 -14.73 9.38 17.98
C GLU A 181 -15.27 10.78 17.70
N LEU A 182 -16.43 11.06 18.24
CA LEU A 182 -17.08 12.35 18.21
C LEU A 182 -17.73 12.61 19.58
N PRO A 183 -17.69 13.83 20.13
CA PRO A 183 -18.01 14.10 21.55
C PRO A 183 -19.44 13.75 21.97
N ASP A 184 -20.37 13.83 21.03
CA ASP A 184 -21.81 13.77 21.30
C ASP A 184 -22.33 12.35 21.57
N PHE A 185 -21.52 11.31 21.36
CA PHE A 185 -21.95 9.91 21.46
C PHE A 185 -20.94 9.06 22.23
N SER A 186 -21.41 7.92 22.75
CA SER A 186 -20.57 6.96 23.48
C SER A 186 -20.10 5.82 22.57
N LEU A 187 -19.42 6.19 21.49
CA LEU A 187 -18.94 5.27 20.45
C LEU A 187 -17.52 5.62 19.99
N ARG A 188 -16.66 4.60 19.90
CA ARG A 188 -15.41 4.63 19.13
C ARG A 188 -15.48 3.69 17.94
N LEU A 189 -14.97 4.15 16.79
CA LEU A 189 -14.88 3.39 15.55
C LEU A 189 -13.42 3.21 15.16
N TYR A 190 -12.98 1.97 15.01
CA TYR A 190 -11.63 1.64 14.54
C TYR A 190 -11.73 0.92 13.20
N ASN A 191 -11.18 1.53 12.15
CA ASN A 191 -11.07 0.90 10.85
C ASN A 191 -9.73 0.17 10.71
N LEU A 192 -9.76 -1.16 10.81
CA LEU A 192 -8.56 -2.01 10.73
C LEU A 192 -7.97 -2.07 9.32
N SER A 193 -8.74 -1.70 8.28
CA SER A 193 -8.22 -1.59 6.91
C SER A 193 -7.31 -0.38 6.68
N ARG A 194 -7.24 0.52 7.67
CA ARG A 194 -6.43 1.75 7.62
C ARG A 194 -5.23 1.69 8.57
N LEU A 195 -4.85 0.50 9.01
CA LEU A 195 -3.66 0.34 9.83
C LEU A 195 -2.40 0.55 8.98
N PRO A 196 -1.47 1.46 9.38
CA PRO A 196 -0.28 1.74 8.58
C PRO A 196 0.55 0.49 8.34
N ILE A 197 0.79 0.16 7.07
CA ILE A 197 1.49 -1.09 6.71
C ILE A 197 2.92 -1.12 7.24
N ARG A 198 3.55 0.06 7.35
CA ARG A 198 4.86 0.30 7.94
C ARG A 198 4.96 -0.18 9.40
N ARG A 199 3.84 -0.26 10.12
CA ARG A 199 3.76 -0.80 11.49
C ARG A 199 3.36 -2.26 11.52
N VAL A 200 2.41 -2.66 10.68
CA VAL A 200 1.80 -4.00 10.71
C VAL A 200 2.72 -5.06 10.08
N PHE A 201 3.27 -4.79 8.89
CA PHE A 201 4.04 -5.80 8.14
C PHE A 201 5.31 -6.26 8.88
N PRO A 202 6.15 -5.39 9.46
CA PRO A 202 7.32 -5.84 10.21
C PRO A 202 6.97 -6.78 11.37
N ARG A 203 5.89 -6.49 12.11
CA ARG A 203 5.41 -7.36 13.21
C ARG A 203 4.97 -8.74 12.71
N ILE A 204 4.27 -8.79 11.57
CA ILE A 204 3.87 -10.06 10.94
C ILE A 204 5.10 -10.85 10.49
N LEU A 205 6.03 -10.18 9.81
CA LEU A 205 7.24 -10.80 9.31
C LEU A 205 8.07 -11.38 10.46
N ASP A 206 8.32 -10.59 11.50
CA ASP A 206 9.09 -11.03 12.67
C ASP A 206 8.39 -12.18 13.41
N ALA A 207 7.06 -12.13 13.56
CA ALA A 207 6.30 -13.21 14.18
C ALA A 207 6.41 -14.54 13.42
N VAL A 208 6.50 -14.52 12.09
CA VAL A 208 6.72 -15.74 11.29
C VAL A 208 8.17 -16.20 11.37
N LEU A 209 9.15 -15.28 11.26
CA LEU A 209 10.58 -15.62 11.20
C LEU A 209 11.16 -16.08 12.54
N THR A 210 10.63 -15.56 13.65
CA THR A 210 11.09 -15.87 15.02
C THR A 210 10.27 -16.97 15.71
N HIS A 211 9.28 -17.53 15.01
CA HIS A 211 8.41 -18.55 15.57
C HIS A 211 9.18 -19.79 16.07
N GLU A 212 8.84 -20.30 17.25
CA GLU A 212 9.50 -21.46 17.89
C GLU A 212 9.51 -22.72 17.02
N GLY A 213 8.53 -22.85 16.12
CA GLY A 213 8.44 -23.96 15.17
C GLY A 213 9.67 -24.15 14.27
N TRP A 214 10.48 -23.10 14.05
CA TRP A 214 11.74 -23.20 13.31
C TRP A 214 12.81 -24.04 14.00
N GLN A 215 12.73 -24.25 15.32
CA GLN A 215 13.65 -25.14 16.06
C GLN A 215 13.60 -26.58 15.53
N THR A 216 12.49 -26.99 14.93
CA THR A 216 12.41 -28.30 14.26
C THR A 216 13.37 -28.42 13.08
N CYS A 217 13.79 -27.31 12.47
CA CYS A 217 14.76 -27.34 11.38
C CYS A 217 16.22 -27.45 11.87
N ASP A 218 16.47 -27.41 13.19
CA ASP A 218 17.84 -27.50 13.74
C ASP A 218 18.51 -28.84 13.42
N GLN A 219 17.72 -29.90 13.27
CA GLN A 219 18.18 -31.25 12.94
C GLN A 219 18.26 -31.51 11.42
N CYS A 220 17.98 -30.51 10.58
CA CYS A 220 17.96 -30.68 9.13
C CYS A 220 19.39 -30.68 8.56
N PRO A 221 19.83 -31.74 7.84
CA PRO A 221 21.18 -31.81 7.29
C PRO A 221 21.43 -30.76 6.20
N PHE A 222 20.38 -30.28 5.53
CA PHE A 222 20.46 -29.26 4.48
C PHE A 222 20.43 -27.83 5.03
N ARG A 223 20.38 -27.62 6.36
CA ARG A 223 20.36 -26.28 6.95
C ARG A 223 21.70 -25.58 6.79
N LYS A 224 22.79 -26.29 7.09
CA LYS A 224 24.19 -25.82 6.97
C LYS A 224 25.04 -26.93 6.36
N PRO A 225 24.85 -27.22 5.06
CA PRO A 225 25.66 -28.23 4.37
C PRO A 225 27.11 -27.76 4.23
N THR A 226 28.01 -28.70 3.92
CA THR A 226 29.41 -28.38 3.60
C THR A 226 29.54 -27.62 2.28
N ASP A 227 28.65 -27.90 1.32
CA ASP A 227 28.55 -27.23 0.03
C ASP A 227 27.31 -26.33 0.02
N SER A 228 27.49 -25.02 -0.19
CA SER A 228 26.42 -24.03 -0.22
C SER A 228 25.34 -24.33 -1.26
N THR A 229 25.67 -25.05 -2.34
CA THR A 229 24.69 -25.44 -3.36
C THR A 229 23.66 -26.46 -2.85
N GLN A 230 23.99 -27.18 -1.77
CA GLN A 230 23.11 -28.15 -1.11
C GLN A 230 22.26 -27.52 0.00
N GLN A 231 22.28 -26.20 0.13
CA GLN A 231 21.57 -25.54 1.22
C GLN A 231 20.08 -25.55 0.93
N CYS A 232 19.28 -25.76 1.97
CA CYS A 232 17.83 -25.81 1.90
C CYS A 232 17.27 -24.44 1.45
N PRO A 233 16.56 -24.34 0.32
CA PRO A 233 16.03 -23.06 -0.17
C PRO A 233 15.04 -22.41 0.79
N ILE A 234 14.27 -23.22 1.55
CA ILE A 234 13.37 -22.68 2.58
C ILE A 234 14.16 -21.97 3.68
N TRP A 235 15.28 -22.56 4.11
CA TRP A 235 16.11 -21.98 5.17
C TRP A 235 16.90 -20.78 4.67
N GLU A 236 17.42 -20.83 3.45
CA GLU A 236 18.07 -19.70 2.80
C GLU A 236 17.13 -18.49 2.68
N ASN A 237 15.89 -18.70 2.21
CA ASN A 237 14.89 -17.64 2.15
C ASN A 237 14.60 -17.04 3.52
N LYS A 238 14.53 -17.87 4.58
CA LYS A 238 14.37 -17.40 5.96
C LYS A 238 15.57 -16.56 6.40
N GLU A 239 16.79 -17.02 6.19
CA GLU A 239 18.00 -16.29 6.61
C GLU A 239 18.14 -14.96 5.90
N ARG A 240 17.86 -14.91 4.58
CA ARG A 240 17.84 -13.65 3.83
C ARG A 240 16.77 -12.70 4.37
N LEU A 241 15.53 -13.15 4.54
CA LEU A 241 14.46 -12.32 5.08
C LEU A 241 14.73 -11.86 6.52
N GLN A 242 15.49 -12.62 7.31
CA GLN A 242 15.82 -12.27 8.68
C GLN A 242 16.97 -11.26 8.76
N ASN A 243 18.01 -11.43 7.93
CA ASN A 243 19.28 -10.71 8.07
C ASN A 243 19.49 -9.60 7.03
N ASP A 244 18.84 -9.65 5.86
CA ASP A 244 18.96 -8.62 4.82
C ASP A 244 17.96 -7.49 5.05
N THR A 245 18.43 -6.42 5.68
CA THR A 245 17.64 -5.21 5.95
C THR A 245 17.20 -4.51 4.67
N THR A 246 17.97 -4.59 3.58
CA THR A 246 17.64 -3.95 2.31
C THR A 246 16.45 -4.62 1.67
N THR A 247 16.46 -5.96 1.62
CA THR A 247 15.32 -6.74 1.11
C THR A 247 14.06 -6.45 1.93
N ARG A 248 14.15 -6.44 3.27
CA ARG A 248 13.02 -6.15 4.15
C ARG A 248 12.44 -4.75 3.90
N GLU A 249 13.29 -3.74 3.85
CA GLU A 249 12.87 -2.36 3.61
C GLU A 249 12.27 -2.22 2.21
N ARG A 250 12.84 -2.84 1.18
CA ARG A 250 12.29 -2.82 -0.19
C ARG A 250 10.91 -3.47 -0.28
N ILE A 251 10.68 -4.59 0.41
CA ILE A 251 9.33 -5.19 0.49
C ILE A 251 8.36 -4.23 1.19
N LEU A 252 8.78 -3.63 2.30
CA LEU A 252 7.97 -2.68 3.04
C LEU A 252 7.60 -1.46 2.20
N GLN A 253 8.56 -0.90 1.46
CA GLN A 253 8.36 0.20 0.53
C GLN A 253 7.33 -0.13 -0.56
N LEU A 254 7.39 -1.34 -1.16
CA LEU A 254 6.39 -1.74 -2.15
C LEU A 254 4.98 -1.86 -1.56
N LEU A 255 4.87 -2.42 -0.35
CA LEU A 255 3.58 -2.53 0.33
C LEU A 255 3.03 -1.16 0.76
N GLU A 256 3.90 -0.25 1.20
CA GLU A 256 3.53 1.13 1.53
C GLU A 256 3.11 1.91 0.29
N LEU A 257 3.80 1.74 -0.84
CA LEU A 257 3.40 2.31 -2.11
C LEU A 257 2.02 1.81 -2.58
N CYS A 258 1.67 0.55 -2.30
CA CYS A 258 0.30 0.05 -2.51
C CYS A 258 -0.72 0.83 -1.67
N GLU A 259 -0.46 0.98 -0.36
CA GLU A 259 -1.34 1.72 0.56
C GLU A 259 -1.52 3.19 0.12
N LEU A 260 -0.41 3.86 -0.21
CA LEU A 260 -0.38 5.24 -0.71
C LEU A 260 -1.03 5.41 -2.10
N ASN A 261 -1.31 4.31 -2.78
CA ASN A 261 -2.05 4.26 -4.02
C ASN A 261 -3.48 3.69 -3.82
N ASN A 262 -3.99 3.74 -2.58
CA ASN A 262 -5.29 3.24 -2.15
C ASN A 262 -5.54 1.74 -2.41
N VAL A 263 -4.48 0.95 -2.50
CA VAL A 263 -4.57 -0.51 -2.59
C VAL A 263 -4.36 -1.09 -1.20
N HIS A 264 -5.47 -1.36 -0.52
CA HIS A 264 -5.44 -2.04 0.77
C HIS A 264 -5.06 -3.51 0.62
N ILE A 265 -4.13 -3.99 1.46
CA ILE A 265 -3.70 -5.39 1.51
C ILE A 265 -4.02 -5.93 2.90
N PRO A 266 -5.05 -6.80 3.04
CA PRO A 266 -5.44 -7.34 4.34
C PRO A 266 -4.32 -8.14 5.01
N VAL A 267 -4.34 -8.21 6.34
CA VAL A 267 -3.40 -9.01 7.15
C VAL A 267 -3.28 -10.46 6.65
N ARG A 268 -4.40 -11.05 6.24
CA ARG A 268 -4.43 -12.37 5.61
C ARG A 268 -3.51 -12.47 4.39
N GLN A 269 -3.57 -11.49 3.50
CA GLN A 269 -2.74 -11.47 2.29
C GLN A 269 -1.26 -11.23 2.62
N LEU A 270 -0.96 -10.50 3.70
CA LEU A 270 0.42 -10.32 4.17
C LEU A 270 1.01 -11.64 4.72
N LEU A 271 0.25 -12.40 5.51
CA LEU A 271 0.66 -13.74 5.95
C LEU A 271 0.87 -14.69 4.77
N LEU A 272 0.00 -14.60 3.76
CA LEU A 272 0.11 -15.36 2.52
C LEU A 272 1.38 -15.01 1.76
N LEU A 273 1.70 -13.71 1.62
CA LEU A 273 2.92 -13.24 1.00
C LEU A 273 4.15 -13.80 1.72
N VAL A 274 4.22 -13.69 3.06
CA VAL A 274 5.35 -14.20 3.84
C VAL A 274 5.51 -15.72 3.67
N SER A 275 4.42 -16.48 3.75
CA SER A 275 4.48 -17.92 3.49
C SER A 275 4.94 -18.24 2.07
N ASN A 276 4.51 -17.48 1.06
CA ASN A 276 4.90 -17.70 -0.33
C ASN A 276 6.37 -17.35 -0.56
N MET A 277 6.87 -16.25 0.01
CA MET A 277 8.28 -15.87 -0.06
C MET A 277 9.20 -16.99 0.46
N LEU A 278 8.81 -17.61 1.58
CA LEU A 278 9.60 -18.67 2.22
C LEU A 278 9.51 -20.02 1.49
N LEU A 279 8.32 -20.40 1.01
CA LEU A 279 8.03 -21.76 0.57
C LEU A 279 7.80 -21.89 -0.94
N GLY A 280 7.72 -20.80 -1.71
CA GLY A 280 7.34 -20.84 -3.11
C GLY A 280 8.34 -21.61 -3.98
N HIS A 281 7.85 -22.55 -4.78
CA HIS A 281 8.63 -23.22 -5.82
C HIS A 281 7.72 -23.81 -6.90
N PRO A 282 7.95 -23.55 -8.20
CA PRO A 282 7.04 -23.96 -9.27
C PRO A 282 6.88 -25.48 -9.39
N ASN A 283 7.96 -26.25 -9.20
CA ASN A 283 7.98 -27.71 -9.38
C ASN A 283 7.49 -28.51 -8.15
N THR A 284 6.66 -27.93 -7.28
CA THR A 284 6.15 -28.60 -6.07
C THR A 284 4.63 -28.62 -6.04
N LYS A 285 4.05 -29.51 -5.22
CA LYS A 285 2.61 -29.57 -5.04
C LYS A 285 2.08 -28.23 -4.51
N ASP A 286 1.03 -27.73 -5.14
CA ASP A 286 0.44 -26.41 -4.88
C ASP A 286 1.42 -25.23 -5.07
N HIS A 287 2.57 -25.49 -5.67
CA HIS A 287 3.70 -24.57 -5.83
C HIS A 287 4.29 -24.04 -4.51
N LEU A 288 4.14 -24.81 -3.42
CA LEU A 288 4.72 -24.53 -2.12
C LEU A 288 5.48 -25.75 -1.61
N MET A 289 6.79 -25.58 -1.39
CA MET A 289 7.71 -26.58 -0.87
C MET A 289 7.26 -27.13 0.49
N THR A 290 7.50 -28.42 0.65
CA THR A 290 7.61 -29.13 1.92
C THR A 290 9.06 -29.53 2.15
N CYS A 291 9.39 -30.01 3.34
CA CYS A 291 10.73 -30.57 3.58
C CYS A 291 11.06 -31.71 2.59
N LYS A 292 10.06 -32.48 2.12
CA LYS A 292 10.25 -33.64 1.20
C LYS A 292 10.78 -33.23 -0.16
N ASP A 293 10.36 -32.06 -0.61
CA ASP A 293 10.69 -31.56 -1.94
C ASP A 293 12.13 -31.05 -2.01
N VAL A 294 12.72 -30.64 -0.89
CA VAL A 294 14.07 -30.04 -0.81
C VAL A 294 15.14 -30.92 -1.45
N VAL A 295 15.12 -32.23 -1.18
CA VAL A 295 16.11 -33.16 -1.72
C VAL A 295 16.06 -33.18 -3.24
N GLN A 296 14.86 -33.35 -3.81
CA GLN A 296 14.66 -33.39 -5.25
C GLN A 296 15.02 -32.05 -5.93
N ILE A 297 14.72 -30.92 -5.28
CA ILE A 297 15.06 -29.60 -5.81
C ILE A 297 16.57 -29.39 -5.89
N ILE A 298 17.30 -29.80 -4.84
CA ILE A 298 18.76 -29.72 -4.81
C ILE A 298 19.36 -30.65 -5.87
N ASP A 299 18.92 -31.92 -5.92
CA ASP A 299 19.44 -32.91 -6.87
C ASP A 299 19.22 -32.49 -8.33
N ASN A 300 18.10 -31.79 -8.62
CA ASN A 300 17.79 -31.26 -9.95
C ASN A 300 18.52 -29.95 -10.28
N GLY A 301 19.15 -29.29 -9.32
CA GLY A 301 19.71 -27.96 -9.49
C GLY A 301 18.66 -26.85 -9.69
N ASP A 302 17.42 -27.08 -9.25
CA ASP A 302 16.28 -26.17 -9.45
C ASP A 302 16.17 -25.10 -8.35
N THR A 303 17.11 -25.06 -7.41
CA THR A 303 17.09 -24.22 -6.21
C THR A 303 16.82 -22.74 -6.47
N ALA A 304 17.38 -22.18 -7.55
CA ALA A 304 17.16 -20.78 -7.96
C ALA A 304 15.69 -20.47 -8.32
N GLN A 305 14.90 -21.48 -8.69
CA GLN A 305 13.47 -21.33 -8.94
C GLN A 305 12.65 -21.10 -7.67
N GLY A 306 13.20 -21.44 -6.50
CA GLY A 306 12.64 -21.17 -5.19
C GLY A 306 13.00 -19.81 -4.59
N SER A 307 13.59 -18.90 -5.38
CA SER A 307 14.06 -17.61 -4.89
C SER A 307 12.95 -16.74 -4.31
N LEU A 308 13.16 -16.21 -3.11
CA LEU A 308 12.22 -15.28 -2.46
C LEU A 308 11.88 -14.08 -3.35
N TYR A 309 12.84 -13.56 -4.14
CA TYR A 309 12.65 -12.37 -4.97
C TYR A 309 11.60 -12.58 -6.07
N ARG A 310 11.53 -13.81 -6.59
CA ARG A 310 10.51 -14.24 -7.56
C ARG A 310 9.19 -14.54 -6.85
N ASN A 311 9.27 -15.16 -5.67
CA ASN A 311 8.11 -15.52 -4.86
C ASN A 311 7.35 -14.29 -4.31
N ILE A 312 8.01 -13.14 -4.12
CA ILE A 312 7.35 -11.87 -3.79
C ILE A 312 6.26 -11.52 -4.83
N PHE A 313 6.53 -11.80 -6.10
CA PHE A 313 5.60 -11.55 -7.20
C PHE A 313 4.70 -12.74 -7.54
N GLY A 314 4.80 -13.84 -6.78
CA GLY A 314 4.04 -15.06 -7.01
C GLY A 314 4.45 -15.82 -8.29
N GLU A 315 5.71 -15.71 -8.74
CA GLU A 315 6.17 -16.39 -9.95
C GLU A 315 6.23 -17.91 -9.84
N ASN A 316 6.28 -18.45 -8.62
CA ASN A 316 6.11 -19.87 -8.38
C ASN A 316 4.71 -20.38 -8.77
N LEU A 317 3.69 -19.51 -8.77
CA LEU A 317 2.31 -19.88 -8.99
C LEU A 317 1.94 -19.88 -10.48
N GLY A 318 1.01 -20.75 -10.86
CA GLY A 318 0.36 -20.66 -12.17
C GLY A 318 -0.36 -19.32 -12.39
N LYS A 319 -0.38 -18.86 -13.66
CA LYS A 319 -0.91 -17.53 -14.08
C LYS A 319 -2.28 -17.19 -13.49
N ARG A 320 -3.22 -18.14 -13.53
CA ARG A 320 -4.58 -17.96 -12.99
C ARG A 320 -4.57 -17.61 -11.50
N ARG A 321 -3.79 -18.34 -10.69
CA ARG A 321 -3.73 -18.12 -9.23
C ARG A 321 -3.04 -16.81 -8.91
N ARG A 322 -1.91 -16.52 -9.57
CA ARG A 322 -1.19 -15.24 -9.46
C ARG A 322 -2.09 -14.03 -9.77
N GLN A 323 -2.97 -14.16 -10.76
CA GLN A 323 -3.91 -13.10 -11.17
C GLN A 323 -5.16 -13.01 -10.30
N SER A 324 -5.50 -14.04 -9.53
CA SER A 324 -6.64 -14.02 -8.60
C SER A 324 -6.29 -13.61 -7.17
N THR A 325 -5.00 -13.66 -6.80
CA THR A 325 -4.53 -13.34 -5.45
C THR A 325 -4.16 -11.86 -5.35
N GLU A 326 -4.89 -11.12 -4.52
CA GLU A 326 -4.84 -9.66 -4.41
C GLU A 326 -3.43 -9.10 -4.20
N VAL A 327 -2.64 -9.67 -3.27
CA VAL A 327 -1.28 -9.16 -3.00
C VAL A 327 -0.36 -9.30 -4.21
N PHE A 328 -0.47 -10.38 -4.97
CA PHE A 328 0.35 -10.54 -6.18
C PHE A 328 -0.16 -9.63 -7.30
N VAL A 329 -1.47 -9.44 -7.44
CA VAL A 329 -2.01 -8.45 -8.39
C VAL A 329 -1.47 -7.06 -8.07
N ALA A 330 -1.47 -6.66 -6.78
CA ALA A 330 -0.95 -5.38 -6.33
C ALA A 330 0.55 -5.23 -6.63
N LEU A 331 1.39 -6.17 -6.19
CA LEU A 331 2.84 -6.10 -6.37
C LEU A 331 3.28 -6.22 -7.83
N ASN A 332 2.53 -6.94 -8.68
CA ASN A 332 2.86 -7.05 -10.11
C ASN A 332 2.59 -5.76 -10.89
N ARG A 333 1.79 -4.81 -10.37
CA ARG A 333 1.58 -3.50 -11.01
C ARG A 333 2.85 -2.66 -11.09
N PHE A 334 3.84 -2.92 -10.22
CA PHE A 334 5.13 -2.23 -10.28
C PHE A 334 5.98 -2.68 -11.48
N GLY A 335 5.67 -3.80 -12.14
CA GLY A 335 6.39 -4.25 -13.33
C GLY A 335 7.84 -4.71 -13.10
N ILE A 336 8.24 -4.92 -11.83
CA ILE A 336 9.63 -5.24 -11.46
C ILE A 336 10.09 -6.54 -12.16
N GLY A 337 11.18 -6.40 -12.91
CA GLY A 337 11.76 -7.45 -13.74
C GLY A 337 11.33 -7.42 -15.20
N ASN A 338 10.16 -6.86 -15.51
CA ASN A 338 9.72 -6.62 -16.89
C ASN A 338 10.26 -5.29 -17.41
N GLU A 339 10.22 -4.24 -16.59
CA GLU A 339 10.82 -2.96 -16.90
C GLU A 339 12.34 -3.10 -16.98
N THR A 340 12.93 -2.42 -17.96
CA THR A 340 14.34 -2.53 -18.31
C THR A 340 15.08 -1.26 -17.96
N ASN A 341 16.37 -1.40 -17.68
CA ASN A 341 17.28 -0.27 -17.49
C ASN A 341 18.59 -0.64 -18.19
N SER A 342 19.01 0.19 -19.14
CA SER A 342 20.19 -0.12 -19.97
C SER A 342 21.47 -0.30 -19.14
N SER A 343 21.63 0.43 -18.03
CA SER A 343 22.80 0.24 -17.15
C SER A 343 22.77 -1.11 -16.45
N VAL A 344 21.60 -1.52 -15.92
CA VAL A 344 21.45 -2.80 -15.23
C VAL A 344 21.55 -3.97 -16.22
N ASP A 345 20.92 -3.84 -17.39
CA ASP A 345 20.93 -4.88 -18.41
C ASP A 345 22.31 -5.07 -19.03
N SER A 346 23.02 -3.98 -19.34
CA SER A 346 24.40 -4.08 -19.82
C SER A 346 25.31 -4.75 -18.79
N MET A 347 25.14 -4.46 -17.50
CA MET A 347 25.86 -5.15 -16.43
C MET A 347 25.50 -6.64 -16.36
N LEU A 348 24.21 -7.00 -16.45
CA LEU A 348 23.76 -8.40 -16.37
C LEU A 348 24.14 -9.24 -17.59
N ILE A 349 24.20 -8.63 -18.78
CA ILE A 349 24.49 -9.34 -20.03
C ILE A 349 26.00 -9.37 -20.28
N PHE A 350 26.67 -8.22 -20.21
CA PHE A 350 28.07 -8.07 -20.63
C PHE A 350 29.05 -7.93 -19.46
N GLY A 351 28.59 -7.98 -18.21
CA GLY A 351 29.41 -7.69 -17.03
C GLY A 351 30.65 -8.58 -16.84
N GLN A 352 30.67 -9.77 -17.44
CA GLN A 352 31.84 -10.65 -17.40
C GLN A 352 32.96 -10.19 -18.35
N ASP A 353 32.60 -9.64 -19.50
CA ASP A 353 33.52 -9.35 -20.61
C ASP A 353 33.82 -7.85 -20.76
N ASP A 354 32.89 -6.97 -20.36
CA ASP A 354 33.05 -5.52 -20.41
C ASP A 354 33.84 -5.01 -19.18
N PRO A 355 35.07 -4.48 -19.36
CA PRO A 355 35.87 -3.96 -18.27
C PRO A 355 35.19 -2.83 -17.47
N THR A 356 34.28 -2.07 -18.11
CA THR A 356 33.56 -0.97 -17.46
C THR A 356 32.47 -1.45 -16.51
N GLN A 357 31.94 -2.66 -16.73
CA GLN A 357 30.88 -3.25 -15.91
C GLN A 357 31.39 -4.29 -14.92
N LYS A 358 32.62 -4.77 -15.10
CA LYS A 358 33.21 -5.88 -14.33
C LYS A 358 33.16 -5.68 -12.81
N GLU A 359 33.45 -4.48 -12.33
CA GLU A 359 33.41 -4.17 -10.89
C GLU A 359 31.99 -4.30 -10.33
N ASN A 360 31.02 -3.68 -10.99
CA ASN A 360 29.61 -3.74 -10.59
C ASN A 360 29.04 -5.16 -10.73
N TYR A 361 29.41 -5.88 -11.78
CA TYR A 361 29.03 -7.28 -11.96
C TYR A 361 29.57 -8.17 -10.85
N GLN A 362 30.83 -8.00 -10.47
CA GLN A 362 31.43 -8.74 -9.37
C GLN A 362 30.77 -8.40 -8.03
N ARG A 363 30.50 -7.11 -7.79
CA ARG A 363 29.89 -6.62 -6.55
C ARG A 363 28.44 -7.06 -6.38
N PHE A 364 27.63 -6.98 -7.43
CA PHE A 364 26.17 -7.14 -7.33
C PHE A 364 25.67 -8.52 -7.81
N VAL A 365 26.42 -9.22 -8.67
CA VAL A 365 26.00 -10.48 -9.27
C VAL A 365 26.83 -11.65 -8.76
N LEU A 366 28.16 -11.62 -8.90
CA LEU A 366 29.03 -12.73 -8.50
C LEU A 366 29.14 -12.93 -6.97
N SER A 367 28.87 -11.89 -6.19
CA SER A 367 28.91 -11.95 -4.71
C SER A 367 27.83 -12.86 -4.12
N ASP A 368 26.77 -13.14 -4.86
CA ASP A 368 25.66 -14.02 -4.46
C ASP A 368 25.70 -15.30 -5.30
N THR A 369 26.32 -16.34 -4.76
CA THR A 369 26.51 -17.62 -5.46
C THR A 369 25.26 -18.51 -5.45
N TYR A 370 24.21 -18.14 -4.71
CA TYR A 370 23.02 -18.97 -4.53
C TYR A 370 21.84 -18.51 -5.40
N TYR A 371 21.52 -17.20 -5.44
CA TYR A 371 20.48 -16.63 -6.31
C TYR A 371 21.01 -15.65 -7.35
N GLY A 372 22.25 -15.16 -7.21
CA GLY A 372 22.87 -14.27 -8.18
C GLY A 372 23.49 -15.04 -9.33
N ALA A 373 24.79 -15.18 -9.30
CA ALA A 373 25.55 -15.89 -10.32
C ALA A 373 25.61 -17.38 -10.04
N ASP A 374 24.45 -18.05 -9.93
CA ASP A 374 24.44 -19.50 -9.84
C ASP A 374 25.03 -20.14 -11.11
N HIS A 375 25.41 -21.41 -11.02
CA HIS A 375 26.03 -22.12 -12.15
C HIS A 375 25.12 -22.12 -13.39
N SER A 376 23.79 -22.21 -13.19
CA SER A 376 22.83 -22.14 -14.29
C SER A 376 22.85 -20.77 -14.98
N PHE A 377 22.91 -19.66 -14.24
CA PHE A 377 22.89 -18.32 -14.81
C PHE A 377 24.13 -18.06 -15.66
N GLN A 378 25.32 -18.35 -15.13
CA GLN A 378 26.58 -18.13 -15.85
C GLN A 378 26.65 -18.99 -17.13
N SER A 379 26.20 -20.25 -17.04
CA SER A 379 26.14 -21.13 -18.21
C SER A 379 25.21 -20.60 -19.30
N GLN A 380 24.02 -20.09 -18.92
CA GLN A 380 23.07 -19.52 -19.88
C GLN A 380 23.51 -18.16 -20.44
N GLN A 381 24.21 -17.34 -19.64
CA GLN A 381 24.79 -16.08 -20.10
C GLN A 381 25.84 -16.30 -21.19
N ASN A 382 26.78 -17.22 -20.98
CA ASN A 382 27.79 -17.56 -21.98
C ASN A 382 27.15 -18.10 -23.26
N ALA A 383 26.19 -19.03 -23.14
CA ALA A 383 25.47 -19.56 -24.29
C ALA A 383 24.72 -18.48 -25.09
N TYR A 384 24.16 -17.47 -24.40
CA TYR A 384 23.49 -16.34 -25.03
C TYR A 384 24.48 -15.45 -25.80
N LEU A 385 25.64 -15.13 -25.22
CA LEU A 385 26.68 -14.30 -25.85
C LEU A 385 27.36 -15.01 -27.03
N GLU A 386 27.56 -16.32 -26.95
CA GLU A 386 28.15 -17.12 -28.03
C GLU A 386 27.19 -17.37 -29.20
N GLY A 387 25.89 -17.03 -29.05
CA GLY A 387 24.88 -17.17 -30.10
C GLY A 387 24.59 -18.63 -30.47
N THR A 388 24.85 -19.58 -29.58
CA THR A 388 24.95 -21.00 -29.93
C THR A 388 23.62 -21.74 -30.11
N THR A 389 22.44 -21.11 -30.01
CA THR A 389 21.14 -21.73 -30.40
C THR A 389 19.95 -20.75 -30.40
N ALA A 390 19.04 -20.89 -31.37
CA ALA A 390 17.86 -20.03 -31.52
C ALA A 390 16.79 -20.16 -30.40
N ASP A 391 16.72 -21.29 -29.68
CA ASP A 391 15.73 -21.56 -28.62
C ASP A 391 16.20 -21.16 -27.20
N ASN A 392 17.49 -20.93 -26.98
CA ASN A 392 18.04 -20.65 -25.63
C ASN A 392 17.89 -19.18 -25.18
N GLY A 393 17.51 -18.28 -26.10
CA GLY A 393 17.31 -16.86 -25.78
C GLY A 393 16.19 -16.64 -24.75
N GLU A 394 15.06 -17.33 -24.88
CA GLU A 394 13.92 -17.16 -23.96
C GLU A 394 14.26 -17.60 -22.53
N LYS A 395 15.04 -18.68 -22.39
CA LYS A 395 15.48 -19.18 -21.10
C LYS A 395 16.37 -18.17 -20.38
N PHE A 396 17.38 -17.62 -21.07
CA PHE A 396 18.23 -16.59 -20.50
C PHE A 396 17.45 -15.30 -20.18
N LEU A 397 16.55 -14.85 -21.06
CA LEU A 397 15.70 -13.67 -20.81
C LEU A 397 14.82 -13.83 -19.56
N SER A 398 14.30 -15.03 -19.30
CA SER A 398 13.58 -15.35 -18.07
C SER A 398 14.49 -15.25 -16.83
N MET A 399 15.73 -15.73 -16.93
CA MET A 399 16.72 -15.60 -15.84
C MET A 399 17.14 -14.14 -15.62
N LEU A 400 17.25 -13.36 -16.69
CA LEU A 400 17.58 -11.93 -16.63
C LEU A 400 16.47 -11.15 -15.90
N ARG A 401 15.19 -11.45 -16.19
CA ARG A 401 14.06 -10.94 -15.41
C ARG A 401 14.18 -11.26 -13.93
N ALA A 402 14.54 -12.51 -13.58
CA ALA A 402 14.73 -12.90 -12.18
C ALA A 402 15.91 -12.15 -11.53
N GLN A 403 16.99 -11.89 -12.27
CA GLN A 403 18.11 -11.09 -11.78
C GLN A 403 17.74 -9.62 -11.54
N ARG A 404 16.95 -9.00 -12.44
CA ARG A 404 16.43 -7.64 -12.21
C ARG A 404 15.58 -7.57 -10.94
N GLN A 405 14.73 -8.57 -10.71
CA GLN A 405 13.95 -8.68 -9.46
C GLN A 405 14.86 -8.78 -8.25
N ARG A 406 15.86 -9.67 -8.29
CA ARG A 406 16.84 -9.80 -7.20
C ARG A 406 17.55 -8.49 -6.90
N LEU A 407 18.12 -7.85 -7.93
CA LEU A 407 18.84 -6.58 -7.79
C LEU A 407 17.95 -5.48 -7.18
N PHE A 408 16.65 -5.45 -7.51
CA PHE A 408 15.73 -4.51 -6.88
C PHE A 408 15.67 -4.64 -5.35
N PHE A 409 15.78 -5.86 -4.82
CA PHE A 409 15.73 -6.10 -3.37
C PHE A 409 17.11 -6.09 -2.70
N THR A 410 18.19 -6.37 -3.43
CA THR A 410 19.55 -6.51 -2.84
C THR A 410 20.42 -5.27 -2.98
N LEU A 411 20.13 -4.36 -3.92
CA LEU A 411 20.91 -3.13 -4.07
C LEU A 411 20.68 -2.18 -2.90
N THR A 412 21.77 -1.86 -2.18
CA THR A 412 21.79 -0.86 -1.10
C THR A 412 21.29 0.51 -1.57
N THR A 413 20.85 1.37 -0.65
CA THR A 413 20.33 2.72 -0.97
C THR A 413 21.30 3.55 -1.83
N ALA A 414 22.61 3.51 -1.55
CA ALA A 414 23.61 4.21 -2.35
C ALA A 414 23.68 3.67 -3.79
N ALA A 415 23.82 2.35 -3.94
CA ALA A 415 23.84 1.70 -5.26
C ALA A 415 22.51 1.85 -6.02
N ALA A 416 21.39 1.96 -5.31
CA ALA A 416 20.08 2.19 -5.91
C ALA A 416 19.95 3.59 -6.54
N ALA A 417 20.59 4.60 -5.93
CA ALA A 417 20.65 5.95 -6.50
C ALA A 417 21.55 5.99 -7.74
N GLU A 418 22.72 5.35 -7.67
CA GLU A 418 23.68 5.26 -8.79
C GLU A 418 23.08 4.57 -10.02
N THR A 419 22.38 3.45 -9.82
CA THR A 419 21.80 2.65 -10.90
C THR A 419 20.41 3.11 -11.35
N LYS A 420 19.86 4.16 -10.73
CA LYS A 420 18.46 4.61 -10.91
C LYS A 420 17.48 3.45 -10.77
N LEU A 421 17.61 2.69 -9.68
CA LEU A 421 16.91 1.42 -9.47
C LEU A 421 15.38 1.48 -9.68
N TRP A 422 14.73 2.58 -9.32
CA TRP A 422 13.28 2.75 -9.49
C TRP A 422 12.84 2.82 -10.96
N SER A 423 13.75 3.02 -11.90
CA SER A 423 13.47 2.88 -13.33
C SER A 423 13.22 1.43 -13.75
N LEU A 424 13.56 0.43 -12.92
CA LEU A 424 13.13 -0.97 -13.08
C LEU A 424 11.67 -1.18 -12.65
N THR A 425 10.92 -0.11 -12.47
CA THR A 425 9.50 -0.16 -12.10
C THR A 425 8.70 0.76 -13.01
N VAL A 426 7.39 0.50 -13.09
CA VAL A 426 6.43 1.39 -13.78
C VAL A 426 6.37 2.77 -13.11
N PHE A 427 6.75 2.89 -11.84
CA PHE A 427 6.76 4.14 -11.08
C PHE A 427 8.19 4.64 -10.87
N GLN A 428 8.76 5.32 -11.86
CA GLN A 428 10.16 5.73 -11.87
C GLN A 428 10.50 6.71 -10.73
N TYR A 429 9.49 7.44 -10.26
CA TYR A 429 9.60 8.42 -9.18
C TYR A 429 9.16 7.89 -7.82
N ALA A 430 8.85 6.60 -7.68
CA ALA A 430 8.40 6.03 -6.42
C ALA A 430 9.41 6.21 -5.28
N GLY A 431 10.71 6.15 -5.57
CA GLY A 431 11.75 6.43 -4.58
C GLY A 431 11.69 7.85 -4.03
N GLU A 432 11.62 8.84 -4.91
CA GLU A 432 11.50 10.25 -4.51
C GLU A 432 10.18 10.51 -3.77
N TYR A 433 9.09 9.87 -4.21
CA TYR A 433 7.79 9.95 -3.54
C TYR A 433 7.86 9.46 -2.09
N LEU A 434 8.53 8.34 -1.83
CA LEU A 434 8.74 7.84 -0.46
C LEU A 434 9.58 8.78 0.38
N GLU A 435 10.66 9.35 -0.19
CA GLU A 435 11.48 10.34 0.51
C GLU A 435 10.70 11.60 0.90
N ILE A 436 9.78 12.05 0.04
CA ILE A 436 8.85 13.16 0.33
C ILE A 436 7.93 12.78 1.48
N ILE A 437 7.35 11.58 1.48
CA ILE A 437 6.45 11.18 2.56
C ILE A 437 7.19 11.08 3.89
N GLU A 438 8.38 10.50 3.91
CA GLU A 438 9.17 10.36 5.13
C GLU A 438 9.54 11.72 5.72
N LYS A 439 9.93 12.68 4.87
CA LYS A 439 10.18 14.06 5.28
C LYS A 439 8.91 14.76 5.77
N LEU A 440 7.75 14.54 5.12
CA LEU A 440 6.47 15.12 5.55
C LEU A 440 6.05 14.62 6.92
N ARG A 441 6.25 13.32 7.21
CA ARG A 441 5.98 12.74 8.54
C ARG A 441 6.86 13.36 9.63
N GLN A 442 8.09 13.77 9.29
CA GLN A 442 9.02 14.37 10.25
C GLN A 442 8.75 15.85 10.52
N SER A 443 8.47 16.64 9.48
CA SER A 443 8.35 18.11 9.59
C SER A 443 6.92 18.64 9.46
N GLY A 444 5.94 17.81 9.08
CA GLY A 444 4.55 18.18 8.78
C GLY A 444 4.37 18.97 7.47
N LYS A 445 5.44 19.61 6.98
CA LYS A 445 5.47 20.40 5.74
C LYS A 445 6.81 20.25 5.05
N ILE A 446 6.79 20.15 3.72
CA ILE A 446 8.03 20.09 2.92
C ILE A 446 8.21 21.35 2.10
N THR A 447 9.36 21.99 2.29
CA THR A 447 9.87 23.06 1.43
C THR A 447 10.96 22.57 0.48
N SER A 448 11.02 21.27 0.17
CA SER A 448 11.92 20.72 -0.86
C SER A 448 11.59 21.39 -2.18
N LYS A 449 12.43 22.38 -2.58
CA LYS A 449 12.18 23.19 -3.76
C LYS A 449 12.11 22.31 -5.01
N GLN A 450 13.00 21.33 -5.17
CA GLN A 450 13.13 20.56 -6.41
C GLN A 450 11.91 19.72 -6.76
N SER A 451 11.39 18.93 -5.81
CA SER A 451 10.21 18.09 -6.05
C SER A 451 8.97 18.95 -6.28
N LEU A 452 8.83 20.03 -5.51
CA LEU A 452 7.72 20.97 -5.66
C LEU A 452 7.77 21.71 -7.01
N THR A 453 8.95 22.16 -7.44
CA THR A 453 9.13 22.80 -8.76
C THR A 453 8.76 21.85 -9.89
N ARG A 454 9.10 20.56 -9.79
CA ARG A 454 8.70 19.57 -10.81
C ARG A 454 7.20 19.37 -10.85
N LEU A 455 6.54 19.27 -9.70
CA LEU A 455 5.08 19.16 -9.64
C LEU A 455 4.39 20.40 -10.22
N VAL A 456 4.88 21.59 -9.89
CA VAL A 456 4.37 22.86 -10.42
C VAL A 456 4.55 22.93 -11.93
N GLN A 457 5.71 22.53 -12.46
CA GLN A 457 5.94 22.44 -13.90
C GLN A 457 4.96 21.47 -14.58
N GLY A 458 4.74 20.30 -13.99
CA GLY A 458 3.75 19.34 -14.48
C GLY A 458 2.33 19.90 -14.50
N LEU A 459 1.93 20.59 -13.43
CA LEU A 459 0.64 21.30 -13.35
C LEU A 459 0.53 22.40 -14.40
N ASN A 460 1.56 23.23 -14.58
CA ASN A 460 1.59 24.32 -15.55
C ASN A 460 1.42 23.80 -16.98
N ARG A 461 2.08 22.69 -17.33
CA ARG A 461 1.94 22.05 -18.64
C ARG A 461 0.52 21.53 -18.89
N ILE A 462 -0.14 20.98 -17.85
CA ILE A 462 -1.53 20.54 -17.96
C ILE A 462 -2.49 21.73 -18.01
N PHE A 463 -2.29 22.74 -17.18
CA PHE A 463 -3.19 23.88 -17.05
C PHE A 463 -3.20 24.74 -18.31
N THR A 464 -2.02 24.94 -18.91
CA THR A 464 -1.88 25.75 -20.13
C THR A 464 -2.04 24.92 -21.40
N GLY A 465 -1.74 23.63 -21.37
CA GLY A 465 -1.59 22.80 -22.57
C GLY A 465 -0.30 23.08 -23.36
N LEU A 466 0.63 23.84 -22.76
CA LEU A 466 1.89 24.28 -23.36
C LEU A 466 3.07 23.57 -22.70
N LEU A 467 4.18 23.35 -23.41
CA LEU A 467 5.43 22.78 -22.86
C LEU A 467 6.22 23.81 -22.03
N ALA A 468 5.57 24.50 -21.10
CA ALA A 468 6.18 25.54 -20.29
C ALA A 468 7.28 25.01 -19.34
N HIS A 469 8.27 25.86 -19.08
CA HIS A 469 9.35 25.66 -18.10
C HIS A 469 9.16 26.43 -16.79
N GLU A 470 8.04 27.16 -16.64
CA GLU A 470 7.73 27.92 -15.42
C GLU A 470 7.58 26.98 -14.19
N THR A 471 8.34 27.26 -13.14
CA THR A 471 8.50 26.43 -11.93
C THR A 471 8.31 27.20 -10.63
N GLU A 472 8.38 28.54 -10.66
CA GLU A 472 8.28 29.39 -9.47
C GLU A 472 6.86 29.91 -9.24
N ARG A 473 6.03 29.86 -10.29
CA ARG A 473 4.63 30.30 -10.27
C ARG A 473 3.73 29.25 -10.88
N LEU A 474 2.62 28.96 -10.22
CA LEU A 474 1.52 28.19 -10.80
C LEU A 474 0.69 29.11 -11.68
N VAL A 475 0.42 28.69 -12.92
CA VAL A 475 -0.24 29.49 -13.94
C VAL A 475 -1.69 29.07 -14.07
N LEU A 476 -2.61 29.90 -13.59
CA LEU A 476 -4.05 29.67 -13.75
C LEU A 476 -4.49 30.32 -15.06
N ALA A 477 -4.80 29.50 -16.07
CA ALA A 477 -5.23 29.96 -17.39
C ALA A 477 -6.54 29.30 -17.83
N THR A 478 -7.33 29.96 -18.67
CA THR A 478 -8.58 29.47 -19.28
C THR A 478 -8.54 29.63 -20.81
N SER A 479 -9.55 29.11 -21.52
CA SER A 479 -9.78 29.45 -22.93
C SER A 479 -10.86 30.54 -23.10
N GLY A 480 -11.09 31.36 -22.08
CA GLY A 480 -12.15 32.38 -22.03
C GLY A 480 -13.52 31.84 -21.61
N SER A 481 -13.98 30.70 -22.17
CA SER A 481 -15.28 30.09 -21.83
C SER A 481 -15.19 28.77 -21.08
N HIS A 482 -14.06 28.07 -21.18
CA HIS A 482 -13.87 26.75 -20.58
C HIS A 482 -12.51 26.67 -19.88
N SER A 483 -12.48 26.12 -18.68
CA SER A 483 -11.24 25.88 -17.92
C SER A 483 -10.51 24.59 -18.34
N GLN A 484 -11.17 23.72 -19.09
CA GLN A 484 -10.70 22.38 -19.46
C GLN A 484 -10.30 22.25 -20.95
N ALA A 485 -10.14 23.37 -21.66
CA ALA A 485 -9.71 23.35 -23.05
C ALA A 485 -8.30 22.74 -23.19
N ARG A 486 -8.00 22.15 -24.35
CA ARG A 486 -6.70 21.54 -24.65
C ARG A 486 -5.54 22.52 -24.58
N VAL A 487 -5.80 23.78 -24.90
CA VAL A 487 -4.84 24.88 -24.77
C VAL A 487 -5.58 26.06 -24.14
N CYS A 488 -5.01 26.61 -23.09
CA CYS A 488 -5.55 27.74 -22.34
C CYS A 488 -4.60 28.92 -22.47
N HIS A 489 -5.03 29.93 -23.24
CA HIS A 489 -4.24 31.13 -23.50
C HIS A 489 -4.62 32.32 -22.63
N VAL A 490 -5.80 32.34 -22.00
CA VAL A 490 -6.24 33.48 -21.19
C VAL A 490 -5.70 33.28 -19.77
N LEU A 491 -4.78 34.12 -19.32
CA LEU A 491 -4.26 34.13 -17.97
C LEU A 491 -5.24 34.80 -17.01
N GLU A 492 -5.58 34.09 -15.94
CA GLU A 492 -6.38 34.60 -14.83
C GLU A 492 -5.51 35.11 -13.69
N GLU A 493 -4.53 34.31 -13.24
CA GLU A 493 -3.63 34.69 -12.16
C GLU A 493 -2.37 33.81 -12.09
N TYR A 494 -1.30 34.37 -11.51
CA TYR A 494 -0.13 33.62 -11.06
C TYR A 494 -0.16 33.39 -9.55
N VAL A 495 -0.05 32.13 -9.12
CA VAL A 495 0.12 31.80 -7.70
C VAL A 495 1.59 31.54 -7.42
N SER A 496 2.20 32.32 -6.53
CA SER A 496 3.61 32.11 -6.16
C SER A 496 3.78 30.76 -5.45
N VAL A 497 4.82 30.01 -5.78
CA VAL A 497 5.17 28.78 -5.05
C VAL A 497 5.70 29.13 -3.67
N SER A 498 6.54 30.16 -3.57
CA SER A 498 6.99 30.71 -2.29
C SER A 498 5.88 31.52 -1.60
N LYS A 499 5.83 31.48 -0.26
CA LYS A 499 4.81 32.20 0.50
C LYS A 499 4.94 33.72 0.31
N LYS A 500 4.00 34.31 -0.44
CA LYS A 500 3.93 35.75 -0.72
C LYS A 500 2.51 36.24 -0.51
N ALA A 501 2.31 37.23 0.39
CA ALA A 501 1.00 37.82 0.68
C ALA A 501 -0.13 36.81 1.04
N GLY A 502 0.19 35.59 1.48
CA GLY A 502 -0.79 34.53 1.79
C GLY A 502 -0.99 33.52 0.65
N THR A 503 -0.49 33.81 -0.56
CA THR A 503 -0.46 32.85 -1.65
C THR A 503 0.78 31.96 -1.55
N TYR A 504 0.60 30.66 -1.77
CA TYR A 504 1.68 29.67 -1.77
C TYR A 504 1.23 28.36 -2.40
N VAL A 505 2.20 27.55 -2.83
CA VAL A 505 2.01 26.13 -3.12
C VAL A 505 2.89 25.34 -2.15
N ASN A 506 2.34 24.32 -1.50
CA ASN A 506 3.08 23.53 -0.52
C ASN A 506 2.66 22.05 -0.53
N LEU A 507 3.54 21.19 -0.01
CA LEU A 507 3.21 19.82 0.32
C LEU A 507 2.96 19.69 1.81
N GLU A 508 1.84 19.08 2.16
CA GLU A 508 1.42 18.79 3.53
C GLU A 508 0.98 17.33 3.62
N ILE A 509 0.77 16.84 4.83
CA ILE A 509 0.28 15.48 5.09
C ILE A 509 -1.06 15.57 5.81
N ASP A 510 -2.01 14.73 5.42
CA ASP A 510 -3.28 14.63 6.15
C ASP A 510 -3.12 13.81 7.44
N HIS A 511 -4.21 13.69 8.20
CA HIS A 511 -4.24 12.95 9.46
C HIS A 511 -4.05 11.43 9.30
N ASN A 512 -4.07 10.91 8.07
CA ASN A 512 -3.85 9.50 7.73
C ASN A 512 -2.52 9.29 6.98
N ASP A 513 -1.56 10.19 7.18
CA ASP A 513 -0.24 10.13 6.56
C ASP A 513 -0.25 10.18 5.01
N ARG A 514 -1.30 10.74 4.38
CA ARG A 514 -1.40 10.86 2.92
C ARG A 514 -0.93 12.24 2.44
N PRO A 515 -0.10 12.32 1.39
CA PRO A 515 0.42 13.60 0.92
C PRO A 515 -0.64 14.43 0.15
N LEU A 516 -0.66 15.71 0.45
CA LEU A 516 -1.53 16.73 -0.16
C LEU A 516 -0.68 17.83 -0.81
N LEU A 517 -1.01 18.20 -2.04
CA LEU A 517 -0.57 19.45 -2.63
C LEU A 517 -1.60 20.53 -2.32
N ILE A 518 -1.20 21.55 -1.57
CA ILE A 518 -2.07 22.64 -1.16
C ILE A 518 -1.67 23.89 -1.92
N VAL A 519 -2.67 24.53 -2.53
CA VAL A 519 -2.56 25.84 -3.15
C VAL A 519 -3.41 26.81 -2.33
N SER A 520 -2.75 27.80 -1.74
CA SER A 520 -3.41 28.91 -1.05
C SER A 520 -3.52 30.09 -2.00
N LEU A 521 -4.74 30.61 -2.18
CA LEU A 521 -5.01 31.78 -3.00
C LEU A 521 -5.12 33.06 -2.14
N GLY A 522 -4.93 33.00 -0.82
CA GLY A 522 -5.00 34.18 0.04
C GLY A 522 -4.77 33.85 1.52
N LYS A 523 -4.95 34.83 2.41
CA LYS A 523 -4.83 34.63 3.87
C LYS A 523 -6.12 34.10 4.50
N ASP A 524 -7.26 34.31 3.85
CA ASP A 524 -8.57 34.02 4.43
C ASP A 524 -8.87 32.52 4.48
N ALA A 525 -9.56 32.11 5.55
CA ALA A 525 -9.99 30.74 5.74
C ALA A 525 -10.99 30.36 4.63
N GLY A 526 -10.65 29.34 3.84
CA GLY A 526 -11.47 28.86 2.72
C GLY A 526 -10.86 29.07 1.33
N LEU A 527 -9.78 29.85 1.21
CA LEU A 527 -9.05 30.07 -0.06
C LEU A 527 -7.98 29.02 -0.35
N GLN A 528 -8.08 27.86 0.29
CA GLN A 528 -7.15 26.75 0.11
C GLN A 528 -7.81 25.62 -0.65
N VAL A 529 -7.14 25.15 -1.70
CA VAL A 529 -7.56 23.98 -2.46
C VAL A 529 -6.47 22.92 -2.35
N SER A 530 -6.87 21.72 -1.94
CA SER A 530 -5.98 20.57 -1.79
C SER A 530 -6.18 19.55 -2.90
N LEU A 531 -5.08 19.05 -3.46
CA LEU A 531 -5.04 17.89 -4.33
C LEU A 531 -4.40 16.72 -3.58
N ARG A 532 -5.14 15.60 -3.45
CA ARG A 532 -4.57 14.35 -2.94
C ARG A 532 -3.56 13.79 -3.95
N LEU A 533 -2.30 13.67 -3.55
CA LEU A 533 -1.21 13.19 -4.39
C LEU A 533 -0.95 11.70 -4.16
N GLN A 534 -1.83 10.84 -4.70
CA GLN A 534 -1.54 9.40 -4.75
C GLN A 534 -0.30 9.13 -5.61
N LEU A 535 0.33 7.96 -5.44
CA LEU A 535 1.52 7.55 -6.20
C LEU A 535 1.34 7.73 -7.72
N THR A 536 0.20 7.29 -8.27
CA THR A 536 -0.12 7.41 -9.71
C THR A 536 -0.18 8.85 -10.18
N ARG A 537 -0.80 9.75 -9.40
CA ARG A 537 -0.88 11.18 -9.72
C ARG A 537 0.47 11.87 -9.61
N PHE A 538 1.27 11.50 -8.62
CA PHE A 538 2.63 12.00 -8.47
C PHE A 538 3.50 11.60 -9.66
N GLU A 539 3.54 10.31 -10.00
CA GLU A 539 4.25 9.78 -11.18
C GLU A 539 3.79 10.48 -12.46
N PHE A 540 2.48 10.65 -12.64
CA PHE A 540 1.90 11.35 -13.79
C PHE A 540 2.41 12.79 -13.90
N LEU A 541 2.34 13.57 -12.83
CA LEU A 541 2.81 14.96 -12.83
C LEU A 541 4.32 15.05 -13.12
N CYS A 542 5.12 14.16 -12.54
CA CYS A 542 6.57 14.12 -12.79
C CYS A 542 6.88 13.78 -14.26
N ARG A 543 6.21 12.79 -14.86
CA ARG A 543 6.41 12.45 -16.28
C ARG A 543 5.96 13.57 -17.21
N VAL A 544 4.85 14.24 -16.92
CA VAL A 544 4.40 15.40 -17.71
C VAL A 544 5.40 16.55 -17.61
N ALA A 545 6.00 16.78 -16.44
CA ALA A 545 7.09 17.73 -16.26
C ALA A 545 8.35 17.37 -17.07
N GLU A 546 8.60 16.09 -17.36
CA GLU A 546 9.65 15.65 -18.29
C GLU A 546 9.26 15.67 -19.76
N GLY A 547 7.99 15.93 -20.09
CA GLY A 547 7.51 16.09 -21.46
C GLY A 547 6.68 14.92 -21.98
N ALA A 548 6.28 13.97 -21.12
CA ALA A 548 5.30 12.96 -21.49
C ALA A 548 3.94 13.62 -21.82
N LEU A 549 3.30 13.13 -22.88
CA LEU A 549 1.96 13.62 -23.26
C LEU A 549 0.92 13.16 -22.23
N PRO A 550 0.16 14.09 -21.59
CA PRO A 550 -0.77 13.74 -20.52
C PRO A 550 -1.83 12.71 -20.91
N SER A 551 -2.40 12.84 -22.11
CA SER A 551 -3.48 11.98 -22.60
C SER A 551 -3.03 10.55 -22.93
N SER A 552 -1.75 10.33 -23.20
CA SER A 552 -1.19 9.02 -23.52
C SER A 552 -0.82 8.21 -22.28
N PHE A 553 -0.61 8.87 -21.14
CA PHE A 553 -0.20 8.20 -19.90
C PHE A 553 -1.38 7.78 -19.03
N SER A 554 -2.27 8.71 -18.68
CA SER A 554 -3.47 8.41 -17.89
C SER A 554 -4.54 9.48 -18.08
N ARG A 555 -5.64 9.09 -18.73
CA ARG A 555 -6.80 9.97 -18.93
C ARG A 555 -7.49 10.32 -17.61
N GLU A 556 -7.59 9.37 -16.70
CA GLU A 556 -8.17 9.57 -15.36
C GLU A 556 -7.39 10.63 -14.57
N CYS A 557 -6.05 10.50 -14.50
CA CYS A 557 -5.22 11.50 -13.82
C CYS A 557 -5.33 12.87 -14.50
N TYR A 558 -5.40 12.92 -15.83
CA TYR A 558 -5.58 14.18 -16.54
C TYR A 558 -6.90 14.88 -16.18
N GLU A 559 -8.02 14.13 -16.17
CA GLU A 559 -9.34 14.64 -15.80
C GLU A 559 -9.40 15.09 -14.32
N ASP A 560 -8.73 14.37 -13.41
CA ASP A 560 -8.59 14.76 -12.01
C ASP A 560 -7.85 16.09 -11.83
N ILE A 561 -6.73 16.28 -12.54
CA ILE A 561 -5.95 17.52 -12.47
C ILE A 561 -6.70 18.70 -13.08
N LEU A 562 -7.45 18.48 -14.17
CA LEU A 562 -8.34 19.51 -14.72
C LEU A 562 -9.48 19.86 -13.75
N SER A 563 -10.04 18.88 -13.04
CA SER A 563 -11.04 19.14 -12.00
C SER A 563 -10.45 19.95 -10.85
N PHE A 564 -9.20 19.67 -10.47
CA PHE A 564 -8.46 20.48 -9.49
C PHE A 564 -8.27 21.93 -9.96
N LYS A 565 -7.89 22.14 -11.22
CA LYS A 565 -7.81 23.47 -11.86
C LYS A 565 -9.14 24.22 -11.81
N THR A 566 -10.24 23.57 -12.17
CA THR A 566 -11.58 24.19 -12.12
C THR A 566 -11.95 24.62 -10.70
N ASN A 567 -11.59 23.82 -9.69
CA ASN A 567 -11.80 24.20 -8.28
C ASN A 567 -10.95 25.41 -7.85
N LEU A 568 -9.70 25.51 -8.33
CA LEU A 568 -8.84 26.68 -8.08
C LEU A 568 -9.44 27.95 -8.68
N LEU A 569 -9.87 27.89 -9.94
CA LEU A 569 -10.50 29.03 -10.62
C LEU A 569 -11.79 29.46 -9.92
N ARG A 570 -12.62 28.50 -9.48
CA ARG A 570 -13.83 28.82 -8.70
C ARG A 570 -13.51 29.53 -7.38
N GLN A 571 -12.46 29.11 -6.69
CA GLN A 571 -12.02 29.78 -5.46
C GLN A 571 -11.41 31.16 -5.73
N LEU A 572 -10.76 31.32 -6.88
CA LEU A 572 -10.26 32.60 -7.34
C LEU A 572 -11.41 33.59 -7.59
N ASP A 573 -12.46 33.16 -8.29
CA ASP A 573 -13.66 33.97 -8.51
C ASP A 573 -14.36 34.34 -7.20
N TYR A 574 -14.39 33.41 -6.23
CA TYR A 574 -14.92 33.69 -4.90
C TYR A 574 -14.10 34.75 -4.17
N ARG A 575 -12.77 34.67 -4.24
CA ARG A 575 -11.89 35.70 -3.68
C ARG A 575 -12.15 37.07 -4.33
N ARG A 576 -12.20 37.16 -5.66
CA ARG A 576 -12.46 38.43 -6.39
C ARG A 576 -13.77 39.09 -5.95
N LYS A 577 -14.81 38.29 -5.67
CA LYS A 577 -16.09 38.79 -5.13
C LYS A 577 -16.02 39.28 -3.68
N LEU A 578 -15.12 38.73 -2.86
CA LEU A 578 -14.91 39.20 -1.49
C LEU A 578 -14.14 40.52 -1.45
N ASP A 579 -13.23 40.71 -2.41
CA ASP A 579 -12.38 41.90 -2.52
C ASP A 579 -13.12 43.12 -3.13
N ASP A 580 -14.43 43.00 -3.44
CA ASP A 580 -15.33 44.04 -4.00
C ASP A 580 -14.80 44.67 -5.30
N ASP A 581 -14.23 43.85 -6.17
CA ASP A 581 -13.69 44.25 -7.48
C ASP A 581 -14.83 44.38 -8.52
N ASP A 582 -15.83 45.24 -8.23
CA ASP A 582 -16.74 45.78 -9.24
C ASP A 582 -15.99 46.86 -10.04
N SER A 583 -15.05 46.43 -10.88
CA SER A 583 -14.50 47.30 -11.93
C SER A 583 -15.48 47.31 -13.11
N ASP A 584 -16.49 48.18 -13.02
CA ASP A 584 -17.23 48.65 -14.19
C ASP A 584 -16.24 49.22 -15.22
N GLY A 585 -16.07 48.56 -16.39
CA GLY A 585 -15.74 49.28 -17.62
C GLY A 585 -14.77 48.67 -18.65
N GLU A 586 -13.82 47.81 -18.30
CA GLU A 586 -12.84 47.30 -19.30
C GLU A 586 -12.53 45.81 -19.14
N LEU A 587 -12.88 45.01 -20.15
CA LEU A 587 -12.52 43.60 -20.21
C LEU A 587 -11.07 43.48 -20.71
N LYS A 588 -10.11 43.45 -19.77
CA LYS A 588 -8.69 43.22 -20.05
C LYS A 588 -8.41 41.72 -20.07
N LEU A 589 -8.09 41.19 -21.25
CA LEU A 589 -7.69 39.80 -21.43
C LEU A 589 -6.16 39.71 -21.50
N ASN A 590 -5.55 39.09 -20.49
CA ASN A 590 -4.13 38.78 -20.54
C ASN A 590 -3.94 37.44 -21.25
N MET A 591 -3.25 37.44 -22.38
CA MET A 591 -2.96 36.23 -23.15
C MET A 591 -1.55 35.72 -22.84
N ILE A 592 -1.38 34.40 -22.77
CA ILE A 592 -0.09 33.73 -22.59
C ILE A 592 0.34 32.93 -23.82
N TYR A 593 1.62 33.00 -24.13
CA TYR A 593 2.29 32.27 -25.21
C TYR A 593 3.69 31.83 -24.75
N LEU A 594 4.27 30.84 -25.43
CA LEU A 594 5.64 30.40 -25.18
C LEU A 594 6.60 31.14 -26.10
N ASP A 595 7.77 31.52 -25.59
CA ASP A 595 8.91 31.90 -26.42
C ASP A 595 9.73 30.66 -26.87
N ASN A 596 10.81 30.91 -27.61
CA ASN A 596 11.69 29.84 -28.14
C ASN A 596 12.42 29.05 -27.04
N ASP A 597 12.55 29.63 -25.85
CA ASP A 597 13.20 29.01 -24.69
C ASP A 597 12.17 28.28 -23.80
N GLY A 598 10.88 28.34 -24.18
CA GLY A 598 9.76 27.72 -23.47
C GLY A 598 9.35 28.45 -22.19
N ASP A 599 9.72 29.72 -22.07
CA ASP A 599 9.24 30.63 -21.03
C ASP A 599 7.88 31.20 -21.42
N ILE A 600 7.03 31.42 -20.42
CA ILE A 600 5.71 32.02 -20.62
C ILE A 600 5.86 33.55 -20.73
N LYS A 601 5.34 34.11 -21.82
CA LYS A 601 5.20 35.56 -22.04
C LYS A 601 3.74 35.97 -22.01
N GLU A 602 3.51 37.22 -21.64
CA GLU A 602 2.19 37.83 -21.52
C GLU A 602 1.97 38.86 -22.64
N SER A 603 0.73 38.97 -23.12
CA SER A 603 0.27 40.08 -23.96
C SER A 603 -1.15 40.46 -23.56
N SER A 604 -1.37 41.72 -23.18
CA SER A 604 -2.69 42.22 -22.83
C SER A 604 -3.46 42.66 -24.08
N LEU A 605 -4.72 42.23 -24.16
CA LEU A 605 -5.71 42.66 -25.16
C LEU A 605 -6.81 43.45 -24.45
N GLU A 606 -7.04 44.68 -24.89
CA GLU A 606 -8.16 45.51 -24.43
C GLU A 606 -9.32 45.36 -25.42
N VAL A 607 -10.45 44.84 -24.96
CA VAL A 607 -11.68 44.73 -25.77
C VAL A 607 -12.61 45.88 -25.40
N GLN A 608 -12.68 46.89 -26.27
CA GLN A 608 -13.69 47.94 -26.15
C GLN A 608 -15.02 47.42 -26.73
N PHE A 609 -16.03 47.26 -25.88
CA PHE A 609 -17.40 47.02 -26.33
C PHE A 609 -17.99 48.35 -26.81
N SER A 610 -18.00 48.57 -28.13
CA SER A 610 -18.65 49.71 -28.78
C SER A 610 -20.16 49.55 -28.87
#